data_AF-A0A2W4WG40-F1
#
_entry.id   AF-A0A2W4WG40-F1
#
_cell.length_a   1.000
_cell.length_b   1.000
_cell.length_c   1.000
_cell.angle_alpha   90.00
_cell.angle_beta   90.00
_cell.angle_gamma   90.00
#
_symmetry.space_group_name_H-M   'P 1'
#
loop_
_entity.id
_entity.type
_entity.pdbx_description
1 polymer ?
#
loop_
_entity_poly.entity_id
_entity_poly.type
_entity_poly.pdbx_seq_one_letter_code
_entity_poly.pdbx_strand_id
1 'polypeptide(L)'
;MRKSKVPSKEIVGNVNKYESYREAWSRIKLAQENHFFLEAITIQESIISDRLISFLSRPESSNPLYKKRNGQFPSFYEIIEHWRSEFSDVIQSGSYPDLIEAVNQWRKTRNEAIHAIVKSDPGEPTQPINLFLQKAKEVAQEGEKLAREVSKWCKKEETRKVSPNVSGLTSA
;
A
#
# COMPACT_ATOMS: atom_id res chain seq x y z
N MET A 1 5.82 -21.35 -1.76
CA MET A 1 5.04 -20.28 -1.11
C MET A 1 4.66 -20.73 0.31
N ARG A 2 5.14 -20.06 1.37
CA ARG A 2 4.66 -20.31 2.74
C ARG A 2 3.32 -19.60 2.92
N LYS A 3 2.23 -20.36 3.07
CA LYS A 3 0.89 -19.82 3.38
C LYS A 3 0.91 -19.26 4.81
N SER A 4 0.56 -17.99 4.98
CA SER A 4 0.41 -17.39 6.31
C SER A 4 -0.77 -18.08 7.01
N LYS A 5 -0.52 -18.82 8.10
CA LYS A 5 -1.58 -19.32 8.98
C LYS A 5 -2.17 -18.14 9.76
N VAL A 6 -3.50 -18.09 9.80
CA VAL A 6 -4.27 -17.22 10.70
C VAL A 6 -3.73 -17.41 12.13
N PRO A 7 -3.39 -16.34 12.86
CA PRO A 7 -2.88 -16.47 14.22
C PRO A 7 -3.88 -17.22 15.10
N SER A 8 -3.42 -18.27 15.79
CA SER A 8 -4.24 -19.07 16.71
C SER A 8 -4.33 -18.47 18.11
N LYS A 9 -3.67 -17.33 18.34
CA LYS A 9 -3.57 -16.67 19.64
C LYS A 9 -3.87 -15.19 19.43
N GLU A 10 -4.74 -14.65 20.28
CA GLU A 10 -5.09 -13.24 20.29
C GLU A 10 -3.83 -12.39 20.53
N ILE A 11 -3.59 -11.42 19.65
CA ILE A 11 -2.45 -10.51 19.76
C ILE A 11 -2.92 -9.30 20.57
N VAL A 12 -2.40 -9.14 21.79
CA VAL A 12 -2.71 -8.03 22.71
C VAL A 12 -1.44 -7.24 23.01
N GLY A 13 -1.43 -5.93 22.74
CA GLY A 13 -0.35 -5.01 23.11
C GLY A 13 0.58 -4.54 21.97
N ASN A 14 1.70 -3.90 22.34
CA ASN A 14 2.74 -3.45 21.40
C ASN A 14 3.48 -4.65 20.82
N VAL A 15 3.09 -5.01 19.61
CA VAL A 15 3.71 -6.08 18.84
C VAL A 15 4.84 -5.58 17.96
N ASN A 16 5.80 -6.46 17.68
CA ASN A 16 6.86 -6.15 16.71
C ASN A 16 6.22 -5.83 15.35
N LYS A 17 6.79 -4.90 14.57
CA LYS A 17 6.32 -4.51 13.23
C LYS A 17 6.05 -5.74 12.33
N TYR A 18 6.84 -6.81 12.47
CA TYR A 18 6.57 -8.07 11.77
C TYR A 18 5.19 -8.69 12.09
N GLU A 19 4.82 -8.72 13.37
CA GLU A 19 3.56 -9.30 13.84
C GLU A 19 2.35 -8.44 13.40
N SER A 20 2.47 -7.11 13.43
CA SER A 20 1.44 -6.21 12.89
C SER A 20 1.17 -6.48 11.42
N TYR A 21 2.22 -6.64 10.61
CA TYR A 21 2.07 -6.96 9.19
C TYR A 21 1.49 -8.36 8.99
N ARG A 22 1.91 -9.35 9.79
CA ARG A 22 1.35 -10.70 9.72
C ARG A 22 -0.15 -10.69 10.00
N GLU A 23 -0.58 -9.97 11.02
CA GLU A 23 -1.99 -9.81 11.37
C GLU A 23 -2.75 -9.08 10.25
N ALA A 24 -2.22 -7.97 9.73
CA ALA A 24 -2.81 -7.23 8.63
C ALA A 24 -3.07 -8.12 7.39
N TRP A 25 -2.10 -8.93 6.99
CA TRP A 25 -2.28 -9.89 5.88
C TRP A 25 -3.30 -10.99 6.20
N SER A 26 -3.37 -11.43 7.47
CA SER A 26 -4.40 -12.39 7.91
C SER A 26 -5.80 -11.80 7.80
N ARG A 27 -5.98 -10.56 8.26
CA ARG A 27 -7.27 -9.85 8.17
C ARG A 27 -7.69 -9.57 6.73
N ILE A 28 -6.77 -9.17 5.85
CA ILE A 28 -7.07 -9.02 4.42
C ILE A 28 -7.66 -10.32 3.85
N LYS A 29 -7.05 -11.47 4.18
CA LYS A 29 -7.52 -12.78 3.71
C LYS A 29 -8.91 -13.10 4.24
N LEU A 30 -9.12 -12.95 5.55
CA LEU A 30 -10.42 -13.21 6.20
C LEU A 30 -11.50 -12.27 5.66
N ALA A 31 -11.20 -11.00 5.49
CA ALA A 31 -12.11 -10.00 4.95
C ALA A 31 -12.53 -10.35 3.51
N GLN A 32 -11.60 -10.74 2.64
CA GLN A 32 -11.93 -11.18 1.29
C GLN A 32 -12.75 -12.49 1.28
N GLU A 33 -12.42 -13.46 2.14
CA GLU A 33 -13.15 -14.74 2.27
C GLU A 33 -14.59 -14.56 2.76
N ASN A 34 -14.82 -13.57 3.63
CA ASN A 34 -16.14 -13.25 4.18
C ASN A 34 -16.84 -12.08 3.47
N HIS A 35 -16.35 -11.68 2.29
CA HIS A 35 -16.92 -10.60 1.47
C HIS A 35 -16.94 -9.21 2.13
N PHE A 36 -16.11 -8.97 3.15
CA PHE A 36 -15.87 -7.66 3.78
C PHE A 36 -14.81 -6.86 3.01
N PHE A 37 -15.06 -6.62 1.72
CA PHE A 37 -14.05 -6.04 0.82
C PHE A 37 -13.56 -4.63 1.24
N LEU A 38 -14.41 -3.82 1.87
CA LEU A 38 -14.01 -2.50 2.37
C LEU A 38 -12.96 -2.61 3.50
N GLU A 39 -13.07 -3.59 4.39
CA GLU A 39 -12.05 -3.82 5.42
C GLU A 39 -10.70 -4.20 4.79
N ALA A 40 -10.71 -5.10 3.80
CA ALA A 40 -9.51 -5.49 3.07
C ALA A 40 -8.85 -4.26 2.43
N ILE A 41 -9.63 -3.41 1.76
CA ILE A 41 -9.17 -2.17 1.11
C ILE A 41 -8.50 -1.24 2.12
N THR A 42 -9.12 -0.99 3.28
CA THR A 42 -8.57 -0.10 4.31
C THR A 42 -7.23 -0.62 4.85
N ILE A 43 -7.12 -1.92 5.09
CA ILE A 43 -5.87 -2.51 5.58
C ILE A 43 -4.77 -2.46 4.50
N GLN A 44 -5.12 -2.65 3.24
CA GLN A 44 -4.18 -2.54 2.11
C GLN A 44 -3.61 -1.13 1.98
N GLU A 45 -4.45 -0.10 2.09
CA GLU A 45 -3.99 1.30 2.13
C GLU A 45 -3.03 1.54 3.30
N SER A 46 -3.36 1.02 4.49
CA SER A 46 -2.51 1.16 5.67
C SER A 46 -1.12 0.55 5.43
N ILE A 47 -1.06 -0.63 4.82
CA ILE A 47 0.19 -1.28 4.43
C ILE A 47 0.98 -0.43 3.43
N ILE A 48 0.34 0.03 2.35
CA ILE A 48 1.02 0.82 1.30
C ILE A 48 1.56 2.12 1.91
N SER A 49 0.74 2.82 2.69
CA SER A 49 1.09 4.09 3.32
C SER A 49 2.26 3.91 4.30
N ASP A 50 2.24 2.91 5.18
CA ASP A 50 3.35 2.66 6.12
C ASP A 50 4.64 2.31 5.39
N ARG A 51 4.58 1.51 4.32
CA ARG A 51 5.78 1.18 3.52
C ARG A 51 6.37 2.41 2.85
N LEU A 52 5.54 3.22 2.22
CA LEU A 52 5.99 4.44 1.54
C LEU A 52 6.49 5.49 2.53
N ILE A 53 5.79 5.73 3.64
CA ILE A 53 6.26 6.63 4.70
C ILE A 53 7.62 6.16 5.23
N SER A 54 7.73 4.89 5.59
CA SER A 54 8.99 4.34 6.13
C SER A 54 10.15 4.45 5.14
N PHE A 55 9.88 4.41 3.84
CA PHE A 55 10.90 4.54 2.79
C PHE A 55 11.21 6.00 2.47
N LEU A 56 10.21 6.87 2.36
CA LEU A 56 10.39 8.26 1.94
C LEU A 56 10.84 9.16 3.09
N SER A 57 10.58 8.79 4.36
CA SER A 57 11.05 9.54 5.55
C SER A 57 12.53 9.30 5.89
N ARG A 58 13.27 8.62 5.02
CA ARG A 58 14.67 8.25 5.23
C ARG A 58 15.58 9.49 5.14
N PRO A 59 16.52 9.68 6.09
CA PRO A 59 17.43 10.84 6.08
C PRO A 59 18.30 10.93 4.83
N GLU A 60 18.57 9.80 4.17
CA GLU A 60 19.33 9.74 2.92
C GLU A 60 18.54 10.15 1.67
N SER A 61 17.24 10.46 1.78
CA SER A 61 16.47 11.01 0.66
C SER A 61 16.84 12.46 0.42
N SER A 62 16.87 12.89 -0.84
CA SER A 62 17.10 14.29 -1.22
C SER A 62 16.06 15.23 -0.64
N ASN A 63 14.83 14.76 -0.49
CA ASN A 63 13.75 15.50 0.14
C ASN A 63 12.91 14.50 0.94
N PRO A 64 13.26 14.25 2.22
CA PRO A 64 12.58 13.25 3.04
C PRO A 64 11.13 13.66 3.33
N LEU A 65 10.25 12.66 3.40
CA LEU A 65 8.86 12.87 3.79
C LEU A 65 8.77 13.12 5.31
N TYR A 66 8.27 14.29 5.71
CA TYR A 66 8.07 14.64 7.11
C TYR A 66 6.59 14.64 7.50
N LYS A 67 6.34 14.51 8.81
CA LYS A 67 5.02 14.81 9.38
C LYS A 67 4.68 16.27 9.17
N LYS A 68 3.38 16.55 9.02
CA LYS A 68 2.83 17.91 9.01
C LYS A 68 3.09 18.59 10.36
N ARG A 69 3.00 19.92 10.39
CA ARG A 69 3.21 20.73 11.62
C ARG A 69 2.30 20.31 12.78
N ASN A 70 1.14 19.74 12.49
CA ASN A 70 0.19 19.22 13.49
C ASN A 70 0.51 17.78 13.98
N GLY A 71 1.67 17.23 13.61
CA GLY A 71 2.11 15.88 14.00
C GLY A 71 1.50 14.73 13.20
N GLN A 72 0.61 15.01 12.25
CA GLN A 72 -0.01 14.00 11.40
C GLN A 72 0.89 13.63 10.22
N PHE A 73 0.81 12.38 9.76
CA PHE A 73 1.41 12.00 8.49
C PHE A 73 0.64 12.64 7.32
N PRO A 74 1.30 12.86 6.17
CA PRO A 74 0.62 13.25 4.94
C PRO A 74 -0.48 12.25 4.55
N SER A 75 -1.50 12.74 3.86
CA SER A 75 -2.57 11.92 3.29
C SER A 75 -2.01 10.96 2.25
N PHE A 76 -2.76 9.91 1.93
CA PHE A 76 -2.32 8.92 0.95
C PHE A 76 -1.99 9.54 -0.42
N TYR A 77 -2.76 10.55 -0.85
CA TYR A 77 -2.45 11.29 -2.08
C TYR A 77 -1.12 12.04 -1.97
N GLU A 78 -0.90 12.81 -0.90
CA GLU A 78 0.36 13.55 -0.69
C GLU A 78 1.58 12.62 -0.63
N ILE A 79 1.44 11.42 -0.05
CA ILE A 79 2.51 10.40 -0.04
C ILE A 79 2.85 9.93 -1.46
N ILE A 80 1.83 9.67 -2.31
CA ILE A 80 2.03 9.21 -3.69
C ILE A 80 2.66 10.32 -4.55
N GLU A 81 2.22 11.57 -4.41
CA GLU A 81 2.79 12.69 -5.15
C GLU A 81 4.25 12.91 -4.77
N HIS A 82 4.57 12.80 -3.48
CA HIS A 82 5.94 12.87 -3.01
C HIS A 82 6.78 11.70 -3.53
N TRP A 83 6.22 10.49 -3.57
CA TRP A 83 6.88 9.35 -4.18
C TRP A 83 7.19 9.60 -5.66
N ARG A 84 6.25 10.16 -6.41
CA ARG A 84 6.45 10.54 -7.82
C ARG A 84 7.50 11.64 -7.99
N SER A 85 7.55 12.62 -7.10
CA SER A 85 8.54 13.70 -7.21
C SER A 85 9.97 13.22 -6.94
N GLU A 86 10.16 12.27 -6.02
CA GLU A 86 11.48 11.68 -5.76
C GLU A 86 11.91 10.70 -6.87
N PHE A 87 10.95 10.10 -7.59
CA PHE A 87 11.19 9.11 -8.65
C PHE A 87 10.42 9.47 -9.92
N SER A 88 10.99 10.38 -10.71
CA SER A 88 10.40 10.85 -11.97
C SER A 88 10.29 9.76 -13.04
N ASP A 89 11.19 8.78 -13.01
CA ASP A 89 11.21 7.67 -13.96
C ASP A 89 10.13 6.62 -13.66
N VAL A 90 9.76 5.86 -14.68
CA VAL A 90 8.81 4.75 -14.54
C VAL A 90 9.40 3.65 -13.65
N ILE A 91 8.63 3.25 -12.62
CA ILE A 91 9.01 2.16 -11.74
C ILE A 91 8.29 0.89 -12.18
N GLN A 92 8.96 0.03 -12.93
CA GLN A 92 8.40 -1.28 -13.26
C GLN A 92 8.52 -2.25 -12.07
N SER A 93 7.39 -2.85 -11.66
CA SER A 93 7.36 -3.92 -10.65
C SER A 93 6.27 -4.95 -10.97
N GLY A 94 6.66 -6.22 -11.00
CA GLY A 94 5.74 -7.30 -11.36
C GLY A 94 5.12 -7.06 -12.73
N SER A 95 3.78 -7.04 -12.80
CA SER A 95 3.01 -6.76 -14.00
C SER A 95 2.69 -5.27 -14.21
N TYR A 96 3.17 -4.39 -13.35
CA TYR A 96 2.91 -2.94 -13.43
C TYR A 96 4.06 -2.26 -14.18
N PRO A 97 3.81 -1.67 -15.37
CA PRO A 97 4.81 -0.91 -16.11
C PRO A 97 5.26 0.33 -15.32
N ASP A 98 4.32 0.94 -14.61
CA ASP A 98 4.56 2.03 -13.67
C ASP A 98 3.77 1.78 -12.38
N LEU A 99 4.50 1.37 -11.34
CA LEU A 99 3.94 1.04 -10.03
C LEU A 99 3.37 2.28 -9.33
N ILE A 100 4.00 3.45 -9.48
CA ILE A 100 3.52 4.68 -8.82
C ILE A 100 2.16 5.07 -9.41
N GLU A 101 2.06 5.04 -10.75
CA GLU A 101 0.80 5.35 -11.42
C GLU A 101 -0.27 4.30 -11.11
N ALA A 102 0.08 3.02 -11.06
CA ALA A 102 -0.86 1.97 -10.67
C ALA A 102 -1.42 2.19 -9.25
N VAL A 103 -0.58 2.60 -8.29
CA VAL A 103 -1.03 2.95 -6.93
C VAL A 103 -1.91 4.20 -6.94
N ASN A 104 -1.60 5.21 -7.75
CA ASN A 104 -2.42 6.42 -7.87
C ASN A 104 -3.81 6.12 -8.47
N GLN A 105 -3.88 5.27 -9.50
CA GLN A 105 -5.15 4.82 -10.09
C GLN A 105 -5.95 3.96 -9.12
N TRP A 106 -5.29 3.07 -8.38
CA TRP A 106 -5.94 2.32 -7.32
C TRP A 106 -6.48 3.24 -6.22
N ARG A 107 -5.77 4.31 -5.81
CA ARG A 107 -6.30 5.30 -4.86
C ARG A 107 -7.64 5.90 -5.33
N LYS A 108 -7.76 6.24 -6.61
CA LYS A 108 -9.00 6.81 -7.17
C LYS A 108 -10.15 5.81 -7.10
N THR A 109 -9.94 4.61 -7.62
CA THR A 109 -10.95 3.53 -7.59
C THR A 109 -11.29 3.07 -6.17
N ARG A 110 -10.33 3.15 -5.25
CA ARG A 110 -10.52 2.93 -3.81
C ARG A 110 -11.44 3.97 -3.20
N ASN A 111 -11.19 5.25 -3.45
CA ASN A 111 -12.06 6.32 -2.95
C ASN A 111 -13.48 6.17 -3.49
N GLU A 112 -13.62 5.84 -4.77
CA GLU A 112 -14.93 5.49 -5.35
C GLU A 112 -15.58 4.34 -4.57
N ALA A 113 -14.90 3.20 -4.43
CA ALA A 113 -15.45 2.02 -3.75
C ALA A 113 -15.88 2.29 -2.31
N ILE A 114 -15.12 3.08 -1.54
CA ILE A 114 -15.47 3.42 -0.15
C ILE A 114 -16.76 4.26 -0.09
N HIS A 115 -16.97 5.16 -1.05
CA HIS A 115 -18.15 6.03 -1.06
C HIS A 115 -19.37 5.41 -1.75
N ALA A 116 -19.19 4.37 -2.57
CA ALA A 116 -20.20 3.97 -3.55
C ALA A 116 -21.40 3.18 -2.99
N ILE A 117 -21.39 2.74 -1.73
CA ILE A 117 -22.50 1.96 -1.16
C ILE A 117 -23.79 2.77 -1.00
N VAL A 118 -23.68 4.06 -0.68
CA VAL A 118 -24.83 4.97 -0.46
C VAL A 118 -24.84 6.17 -1.40
N LYS A 119 -23.78 6.38 -2.18
CA LYS A 119 -23.66 7.54 -3.06
C LYS A 119 -24.52 7.36 -4.31
N SER A 120 -25.38 8.32 -4.58
CA SER A 120 -26.08 8.51 -5.86
C SER A 120 -26.13 10.00 -6.19
N ASP A 121 -26.38 10.31 -7.45
CA ASP A 121 -26.68 11.68 -7.85
C ASP A 121 -28.06 12.11 -7.32
N PRO A 122 -28.27 13.40 -6.99
CA PRO A 122 -29.55 13.85 -6.45
C PRO A 122 -30.72 13.51 -7.38
N GLY A 123 -31.65 12.69 -6.89
CA GLY A 123 -32.81 12.23 -7.66
C GLY A 123 -32.58 10.92 -8.42
N GLU A 124 -31.38 10.36 -8.39
CA GLU A 124 -31.07 9.06 -9.00
C GLU A 124 -31.02 7.94 -7.94
N PRO A 125 -31.42 6.71 -8.30
CA PRO A 125 -31.27 5.56 -7.43
C PRO A 125 -29.78 5.24 -7.22
N THR A 126 -29.44 4.70 -6.05
CA THR A 126 -28.12 4.14 -5.79
C THR A 126 -27.86 2.94 -6.68
N GLN A 127 -26.59 2.68 -6.99
CA GLN A 127 -26.21 1.49 -7.75
C GLN A 127 -26.71 0.19 -7.09
N PRO A 128 -27.00 -0.86 -7.88
CA PRO A 128 -27.31 -2.18 -7.35
C PRO A 128 -26.21 -2.72 -6.41
N ILE A 129 -26.61 -3.30 -5.28
CA ILE A 129 -25.70 -3.80 -4.25
C ILE A 129 -24.72 -4.86 -4.79
N ASN A 130 -25.17 -5.72 -5.70
CA ASN A 130 -24.31 -6.73 -6.33
C ASN A 130 -23.19 -6.09 -7.19
N LEU A 131 -23.47 -4.99 -7.89
CA LEU A 131 -22.45 -4.25 -8.66
C LEU A 131 -21.47 -3.56 -7.72
N PHE A 132 -21.96 -2.95 -6.64
CA PHE A 132 -21.13 -2.41 -5.57
C PHE A 132 -20.17 -3.47 -5.01
N LEU A 133 -20.69 -4.63 -4.60
CA LEU A 133 -19.89 -5.72 -4.01
C LEU A 133 -18.86 -6.26 -5.00
N GLN A 134 -19.23 -6.42 -6.27
CA GLN A 134 -18.31 -6.84 -7.31
C GLN A 134 -17.18 -5.83 -7.53
N LYS A 135 -17.51 -4.53 -7.58
CA LYS A 135 -16.49 -3.47 -7.70
C LYS A 135 -15.57 -3.43 -6.49
N ALA A 136 -16.13 -3.52 -5.28
CA ALA A 136 -15.34 -3.55 -4.04
C ALA A 136 -14.40 -4.77 -4.00
N LYS A 137 -14.85 -5.94 -4.48
CA LYS A 137 -14.01 -7.13 -4.63
C LYS A 137 -12.83 -6.89 -5.56
N GLU A 138 -13.06 -6.34 -6.75
CA GLU A 138 -12.01 -6.05 -7.72
C GLU A 138 -10.97 -5.07 -7.15
N VAL A 139 -11.44 -4.00 -6.50
CA VAL A 139 -10.57 -3.01 -5.85
C VAL A 139 -9.77 -3.62 -4.72
N ALA A 140 -10.36 -4.51 -3.90
CA ALA A 140 -9.66 -5.23 -2.85
C ALA A 140 -8.60 -6.20 -3.42
N GLN A 141 -8.92 -6.93 -4.49
CA GLN A 141 -7.97 -7.83 -5.13
C GLN A 141 -6.78 -7.09 -5.72
N GLU A 142 -7.04 -5.94 -6.35
CA GLU A 142 -5.99 -5.10 -6.93
C GLU A 142 -5.14 -4.43 -5.85
N GLY A 143 -5.76 -3.95 -4.78
CA GLY A 143 -5.07 -3.37 -3.62
C GLY A 143 -4.14 -4.36 -2.94
N GLU A 144 -4.53 -5.65 -2.87
CA GLU A 144 -3.65 -6.70 -2.33
C GLU A 144 -2.37 -6.86 -3.17
N LYS A 145 -2.51 -6.91 -4.51
CA LYS A 145 -1.36 -7.05 -5.41
C LYS A 145 -0.44 -5.85 -5.28
N LEU A 146 -0.97 -4.63 -5.31
CA LEU A 146 -0.21 -3.40 -5.18
C LEU A 146 0.50 -3.30 -3.82
N ALA A 147 -0.18 -3.64 -2.72
CA ALA A 147 0.44 -3.67 -1.40
C ALA A 147 1.64 -4.63 -1.32
N ARG A 148 1.57 -5.77 -2.03
CA ARG A 148 2.70 -6.71 -2.15
C ARG A 148 3.82 -6.13 -3.01
N GLU A 149 3.49 -5.55 -4.17
CA GLU A 149 4.49 -4.98 -5.08
C GLU A 149 5.20 -3.77 -4.48
N VAL A 150 4.50 -2.85 -3.82
CA VAL A 150 5.11 -1.74 -3.07
C VAL A 150 6.02 -2.26 -1.97
N SER A 151 5.57 -3.25 -1.18
CA SER A 151 6.42 -3.85 -0.13
C SER A 151 7.71 -4.47 -0.70
N LYS A 152 7.61 -5.16 -1.84
CA LYS A 152 8.77 -5.75 -2.53
C LYS A 152 9.70 -4.67 -3.07
N TRP A 153 9.14 -3.66 -3.74
CA TRP A 153 9.88 -2.56 -4.32
C TRP A 153 10.64 -1.78 -3.24
N CYS A 154 9.98 -1.37 -2.15
CA CYS A 154 10.64 -0.69 -1.03
C CYS A 154 11.83 -1.54 -0.55
N LYS A 155 11.61 -2.81 -0.18
CA LYS A 155 12.68 -3.69 0.29
C LYS A 155 13.85 -3.81 -0.71
N LYS A 156 13.58 -3.87 -2.01
CA LYS A 156 14.60 -3.94 -3.05
C LYS A 156 15.45 -2.66 -3.08
N GLU A 157 14.82 -1.50 -3.05
CA GLU A 157 15.51 -0.21 -3.03
C GLU A 157 16.34 0.00 -1.76
N GLU A 158 15.83 -0.48 -0.61
CA GLU A 158 16.59 -0.50 0.64
C GLU A 158 17.90 -1.29 0.49
N THR A 159 17.85 -2.47 -0.14
CA THR A 159 19.06 -3.31 -0.35
C THR A 159 20.04 -2.73 -1.37
N ARG A 160 19.54 -2.01 -2.39
CA ARG A 160 20.38 -1.37 -3.41
C ARG A 160 21.24 -0.24 -2.82
N LYS A 161 20.65 0.59 -1.96
CA LYS A 161 21.37 1.73 -1.33
C LYS A 161 22.41 1.30 -0.29
N VAL A 162 22.24 0.13 0.35
CA VAL A 162 23.20 -0.40 1.35
C VAL A 162 24.44 -1.03 0.72
N SER A 163 24.47 -1.22 -0.60
CA SER A 163 25.63 -1.78 -1.32
C SER A 163 26.39 -0.71 -2.14
N PRO A 164 27.10 0.26 -1.54
CA PRO A 164 28.06 1.07 -2.29
C PRO A 164 29.42 0.34 -2.40
N ASN A 165 29.82 0.05 -3.64
CA ASN A 165 31.17 -0.31 -4.12
C ASN A 165 31.98 -1.39 -3.38
N VAL A 166 32.04 -2.60 -3.98
CA VAL A 166 33.21 -3.49 -3.91
C VAL A 166 33.69 -3.80 -5.33
N SER A 167 34.20 -2.79 -6.02
CA SER A 167 34.94 -2.97 -7.27
C SER A 167 35.76 -1.72 -7.57
N GLY A 168 37.09 -1.80 -7.37
CA GLY A 168 38.02 -0.80 -7.91
C GLY A 168 39.23 -0.38 -7.08
N LEU A 169 39.67 -1.15 -6.06
CA LEU A 169 41.04 -1.04 -5.53
C LEU A 169 41.90 -2.17 -6.09
N THR A 170 42.28 -2.05 -7.36
CA THR A 170 43.54 -2.59 -7.87
C THR A 170 44.46 -1.37 -7.97
N SER A 171 45.29 -1.06 -6.97
CA SER A 171 46.56 -1.72 -6.62
C SER A 171 47.50 -1.86 -7.83
N ALA A 172 48.63 -1.15 -7.70
CA ALA A 172 49.89 -1.21 -8.44
C ALA A 172 49.94 -0.51 -9.81
#